data_AF-A0A8S2E0Q1-F1
#
_entry.id   AF-A0A8S2E0Q1-F1
#
_cell.length_a   1.000
_cell.length_b   1.000
_cell.length_c   1.000
_cell.angle_alpha   90.00
_cell.angle_beta   90.00
_cell.angle_gamma   90.00
#
_symmetry.space_group_name_H-M   'P 1'
#
loop_
_entity.id
_entity.type
_entity.pdbx_description
1 polymer ?
#
loop_
_entity_poly.entity_id
_entity_poly.type
_entity_poly.pdbx_seq_one_letter_code
_entity_poly.pdbx_strand_id
1 'polypeptide(L)'
;CRICRITSLTDYLIYSDDLSRTIGCRPNFIKIFFTEPKLLLKLMCGPLMNAHYRLTGPHSKPKQARHTILKAKWVKQPNCLYLFRLICYVFCWLLFGIESCKPASWYPL
;
A
#
# COMPACT_ATOMS: atom_id res chain seq x y z
N CYS A 1 -17.40 -26.86 -6.43
CA CYS A 1 -16.91 -26.09 -7.60
C CYS A 1 -15.40 -25.94 -7.49
N ARG A 2 -14.61 -26.65 -8.30
CA ARG A 2 -13.15 -26.46 -8.33
C ARG A 2 -12.86 -25.11 -8.98
N ILE A 3 -12.16 -24.22 -8.27
CA ILE A 3 -11.63 -23.00 -8.87
C ILE A 3 -10.72 -23.42 -10.03
N CYS A 4 -11.05 -22.99 -11.24
CA CYS A 4 -10.25 -23.23 -12.43
C CYS A 4 -9.06 -22.26 -12.39
N ARG A 5 -7.92 -22.69 -11.85
CA ARG A 5 -6.68 -21.90 -11.83
C ARG A 5 -6.08 -21.88 -13.24
N ILE A 6 -6.23 -20.75 -13.93
CA ILE A 6 -5.65 -20.53 -15.26
C ILE A 6 -4.15 -20.27 -15.07
N THR A 7 -3.31 -21.09 -15.70
CA THR A 7 -1.85 -21.09 -15.48
C THR A 7 -1.15 -19.78 -15.90
N SER A 8 -1.75 -19.00 -16.79
CA SER A 8 -1.22 -17.71 -17.26
C SER A 8 -1.73 -16.50 -16.46
N LEU A 9 -2.70 -16.68 -15.56
CA LEU A 9 -3.28 -15.56 -14.81
C LEU A 9 -2.44 -15.31 -13.56
N THR A 10 -1.74 -14.18 -13.52
CA THR A 10 -0.97 -13.73 -12.35
C THR A 10 -1.69 -12.58 -11.65
N ASP A 11 -1.69 -12.59 -10.33
CA ASP A 11 -2.21 -11.49 -9.53
C ASP A 11 -1.40 -10.22 -9.76
N TYR A 12 -2.01 -9.24 -10.45
CA TYR A 12 -1.36 -7.98 -10.84
C TYR A 12 -0.67 -7.25 -9.68
N LEU A 13 -1.29 -7.25 -8.49
CA LEU A 13 -0.75 -6.57 -7.31
C LEU A 13 0.56 -7.22 -6.83
N ILE A 14 0.58 -8.55 -6.73
CA ILE A 14 1.73 -9.31 -6.25
C ILE A 14 2.87 -9.16 -7.26
N TYR A 15 2.56 -9.36 -8.54
CA TYR A 15 3.52 -9.19 -9.63
C TYR A 15 4.14 -7.78 -9.67
N SER A 16 3.31 -6.75 -9.57
CA SER A 16 3.78 -5.36 -9.60
C SER A 16 4.61 -5.00 -8.37
N ASP A 17 4.27 -5.53 -7.20
CA ASP A 17 5.02 -5.30 -5.96
C ASP A 17 6.39 -6.00 -6.01
N ASP A 18 6.47 -7.22 -6.52
CA ASP A 18 7.74 -7.93 -6.70
C ASP A 18 8.64 -7.24 -7.71
N LEU A 19 8.09 -6.82 -8.85
CA LEU A 19 8.82 -6.02 -9.83
C LEU A 19 9.34 -4.71 -9.21
N SER A 20 8.53 -4.07 -8.35
CA SER A 20 8.93 -2.83 -7.68
C SER A 20 10.07 -3.01 -6.69
N ARG A 21 10.18 -4.19 -6.07
CA ARG A 21 11.31 -4.56 -5.21
C ARG A 21 12.57 -4.73 -6.05
N THR A 22 12.49 -5.44 -7.17
CA THR A 22 13.63 -5.65 -8.06
C THR A 22 14.17 -4.33 -8.62
N ILE A 23 13.30 -3.38 -8.97
CA ILE A 23 13.68 -2.05 -9.48
C ILE A 23 14.09 -1.10 -8.34
N GLY A 24 13.69 -1.38 -7.10
CA GLY A 24 13.91 -0.48 -5.96
C GLY A 24 13.00 0.75 -5.96
N CYS A 25 11.84 0.68 -6.63
CA CYS A 25 10.86 1.77 -6.64
C CYS A 25 9.79 1.67 -5.54
N ARG A 26 9.84 0.62 -4.71
CA ARG A 26 8.93 0.41 -3.58
C ARG A 26 9.04 1.54 -2.54
N PRO A 27 7.93 2.19 -2.15
CA PRO A 27 7.95 3.26 -1.16
C PRO A 27 8.21 2.73 0.26
N ASN A 28 9.13 3.38 0.98
CA ASN A 28 9.39 3.10 2.39
C ASN A 28 8.30 3.73 3.27
N PHE A 29 7.34 2.92 3.71
CA PHE A 29 6.20 3.39 4.52
C PHE A 29 6.62 4.07 5.83
N ILE A 30 7.68 3.58 6.49
CA ILE A 30 8.21 4.20 7.72
C ILE A 30 8.68 5.63 7.43
N LYS A 31 9.44 5.85 6.35
CA LYS A 31 9.92 7.19 5.98
C LYS A 31 8.77 8.13 5.60
N ILE A 32 7.77 7.62 4.88
CA ILE A 32 6.59 8.40 4.49
C ILE A 32 5.73 8.74 5.71
N PHE A 33 5.63 7.85 6.69
CA PHE A 33 4.90 8.11 7.93
C PHE A 33 5.44 9.34 8.66
N PHE A 34 6.76 9.44 8.81
CA PHE A 34 7.39 10.58 9.48
C PHE A 34 7.34 11.87 8.66
N THR A 35 7.33 11.79 7.33
CA THR A 35 7.34 12.99 6.48
C THR A 35 5.92 13.53 6.25
N GLU A 36 4.97 12.67 5.88
CA GLU A 36 3.64 13.05 5.40
C GLU A 36 2.57 12.02 5.84
N PRO A 37 2.00 12.14 7.05
CA PRO A 37 1.03 11.17 7.57
C PRO A 37 -0.28 11.13 6.76
N LYS A 38 -0.69 12.26 6.17
CA LYS A 38 -1.87 12.35 5.29
C LYS A 38 -1.68 11.52 4.00
N LEU A 39 -0.47 11.52 3.44
CA LEU A 39 -0.15 10.74 2.25
C LEU A 39 -0.17 9.25 2.59
N LEU A 40 0.37 8.86 3.75
CA LEU A 40 0.34 7.47 4.20
C LEU A 40 -1.09 6.93 4.35
N LEU A 41 -1.97 7.69 5.01
CA LEU A 41 -3.39 7.33 5.16
C LEU A 41 -4.04 7.08 3.80
N LYS A 42 -3.72 7.90 2.81
CA LYS A 42 -4.22 7.74 1.45
C LYS A 42 -3.62 6.53 0.73
N LEU A 43 -2.36 6.19 0.97
CA LEU A 43 -1.71 5.00 0.40
C LEU A 43 -2.26 3.70 1.00
N MET A 44 -2.55 3.69 2.31
CA MET A 44 -3.03 2.50 3.02
C MET A 44 -4.52 2.25 2.78
N CYS A 45 -5.34 3.31 2.76
CA CYS A 45 -6.80 3.20 2.64
C CYS A 45 -7.32 3.59 1.25
N GLY A 46 -6.45 4.04 0.35
CA GLY A 46 -6.83 4.42 -1.01
C GLY A 46 -6.73 3.26 -2.00
N PRO A 47 -7.25 3.47 -3.23
CA PRO A 47 -7.03 2.52 -4.31
C PRO A 47 -5.54 2.47 -4.70
N LEU A 48 -5.06 1.28 -5.07
CA LEU A 48 -3.70 1.13 -5.61
C LEU A 48 -3.60 1.86 -6.96
N MET A 49 -2.71 2.83 -7.06
CA MET A 49 -2.47 3.57 -8.30
C MET A 49 -1.00 3.47 -8.72
N ASN A 50 -0.74 3.38 -10.03
CA ASN A 50 0.62 3.30 -10.59
C ASN A 50 1.51 4.51 -10.21
N ALA A 51 0.92 5.61 -9.74
CA ALA A 51 1.62 6.73 -9.15
C ALA A 51 2.44 6.37 -7.89
N HIS A 52 2.06 5.30 -7.18
CA HIS A 52 2.74 4.84 -5.95
C HIS A 52 4.19 4.47 -6.24
N TYR A 53 4.43 3.76 -7.34
CA TYR A 53 5.77 3.34 -7.79
C TYR A 53 6.62 4.49 -8.32
N ARG A 54 6.08 5.71 -8.47
CA ARG A 54 6.83 6.91 -8.90
C ARG A 54 7.23 7.82 -7.74
N LEU A 55 6.90 7.46 -6.49
CA LEU A 55 7.31 8.20 -5.29
C LEU A 55 8.81 8.03 -5.00
N THR A 56 9.35 6.86 -5.33
CA THR A 56 10.72 6.42 -5.04
C THR A 56 11.28 5.63 -6.22
N GLY A 57 12.60 5.50 -6.32
CA GLY A 57 13.28 4.75 -7.38
C GLY A 57 13.85 5.63 -8.51
N PRO A 58 14.45 4.98 -9.54
CA PRO A 58 15.04 5.66 -10.68
C PRO A 58 13.96 6.36 -11.52
N HIS A 59 14.23 7.59 -11.98
CA HIS A 59 13.25 8.44 -12.68
C HIS A 59 11.97 8.79 -11.87
N SER A 60 12.07 8.85 -10.54
CA SER A 60 10.93 9.23 -9.69
C SER A 60 10.48 10.67 -9.92
N LYS A 61 9.15 10.89 -9.93
CA LYS A 61 8.51 12.21 -10.04
C LYS A 61 7.62 12.45 -8.81
N PRO A 62 8.22 12.63 -7.62
CA PRO A 62 7.49 12.59 -6.35
C PRO A 62 6.44 13.69 -6.24
N LYS A 63 6.71 14.91 -6.73
CA LYS A 63 5.76 16.04 -6.68
C LYS A 63 4.46 15.73 -7.43
N GLN A 64 4.56 15.20 -8.65
CA GLN A 64 3.40 14.82 -9.45
C GLN A 64 2.68 13.61 -8.87
N ALA A 65 3.42 12.59 -8.42
CA ALA A 65 2.85 11.41 -7.80
C ALA A 65 2.01 11.76 -6.56
N ARG A 66 2.55 12.60 -5.67
CA ARG A 66 1.84 13.08 -4.47
C ARG A 66 0.57 13.83 -4.84
N HIS A 67 0.65 14.77 -5.78
CA HIS A 67 -0.53 15.51 -6.24
C HIS A 67 -1.62 14.58 -6.78
N THR A 68 -1.26 13.59 -7.58
CA THR A 68 -2.21 12.61 -8.15
C THR A 68 -2.85 11.73 -7.06
N ILE A 69 -2.07 11.25 -6.09
CA ILE A 69 -2.56 10.41 -4.99
C ILE A 69 -3.53 11.19 -4.09
N LEU A 70 -3.19 12.44 -3.76
CA LEU A 70 -4.01 13.29 -2.92
C LEU A 70 -5.31 13.71 -3.63
N LYS A 71 -5.26 13.95 -4.95
CA LYS A 71 -6.43 14.28 -5.76
C LYS A 71 -7.37 13.08 -5.97
N ALA A 72 -6.87 11.85 -5.83
CA ALA A 72 -7.68 10.65 -6.04
C ALA A 72 -8.90 10.64 -5.10
N LYS A 73 -10.09 10.34 -5.65
CA LYS A 73 -11.30 10.21 -4.85
C LYS A 73 -11.16 9.04 -3.87
N TRP A 74 -11.78 9.15 -2.70
CA TRP A 74 -11.88 8.03 -1.78
C TRP A 74 -12.79 6.96 -2.36
N VAL A 75 -12.37 5.70 -2.32
CA VAL A 75 -13.28 4.58 -2.50
C VAL A 75 -14.23 4.60 -1.31
N LYS A 76 -15.54 4.49 -1.53
CA LYS A 76 -16.58 4.53 -0.49
C LYS A 76 -16.30 3.39 0.51
N GLN A 77 -15.87 3.69 1.74
CA GLN A 77 -15.51 2.71 2.77
C GLN A 77 -16.51 2.75 3.96
N PRO A 78 -16.76 1.61 4.66
CA PRO A 78 -17.44 1.59 5.96
C PRO A 78 -16.43 1.96 7.07
N ASN A 79 -16.55 3.17 7.61
CA ASN A 79 -15.42 3.95 8.14
C ASN A 79 -15.07 3.84 9.64
N CYS A 80 -15.60 2.90 10.44
CA CYS A 80 -15.35 2.93 11.91
C CYS A 80 -14.34 1.88 12.43
N LEU A 81 -14.28 0.69 11.84
CA LEU A 81 -13.46 -0.43 12.34
C LEU A 81 -11.96 -0.33 11.99
N TYR A 82 -11.55 0.51 11.04
CA TYR A 82 -10.18 0.57 10.52
C TYR A 82 -9.26 1.52 11.31
N LEU A 83 -9.81 2.59 11.90
CA LEU A 83 -9.05 3.53 12.71
C LEU A 83 -8.64 2.90 14.05
N PHE A 84 -9.55 2.12 14.66
CA PHE A 84 -9.27 1.34 15.87
C PHE A 84 -8.16 0.30 15.62
N ARG A 85 -8.19 -0.33 14.44
CA ARG A 85 -7.15 -1.27 13.99
C ARG A 85 -5.79 -0.60 13.75
N LEU A 86 -5.77 0.63 13.19
CA LEU A 86 -4.56 1.44 13.04
C LEU A 86 -3.97 1.87 14.39
N ILE A 87 -4.81 2.26 15.36
CA ILE A 87 -4.36 2.60 16.71
C ILE A 87 -3.75 1.37 17.40
N CYS A 88 -4.38 0.19 17.30
CA CYS A 88 -3.82 -1.06 17.79
C CYS A 88 -2.52 -1.48 17.08
N TYR A 89 -2.41 -1.29 15.76
CA TYR A 89 -1.17 -1.60 15.03
C TYR A 89 -0.04 -0.62 15.36
N VAL A 90 -0.32 0.66 15.59
CA VAL A 90 0.67 1.65 16.01
C VAL A 90 1.13 1.39 17.45
N PHE A 91 0.21 1.02 18.33
CA PHE A 91 0.51 0.62 19.71
C PHE A 91 1.32 -0.69 19.77
N CYS A 92 0.96 -1.67 18.94
CA CYS A 92 1.68 -2.94 18.81
C CYS A 92 3.05 -2.78 18.11
N TRP A 93 3.17 -1.84 17.16
CA TRP A 93 4.43 -1.47 16.51
C TRP A 93 5.41 -0.77 17.47
N LEU A 94 4.89 0.07 18.38
CA LEU A 94 5.66 0.69 19.45
C LEU A 94 6.20 -0.30 20.50
N LEU A 95 5.46 -1.39 20.75
CA LEU A 95 5.82 -2.38 21.78
C LEU A 95 6.67 -3.56 21.27
N PHE A 96 6.56 -3.96 19.99
CA PHE A 96 7.15 -5.22 19.50
C PHE A 96 8.14 -5.09 18.33
N GLY A 97 8.35 -3.91 17.74
CA GLY A 97 9.47 -3.67 16.83
C GLY A 97 9.62 -4.63 15.64
N ILE A 98 8.54 -4.99 14.94
CA ILE A 98 8.59 -5.79 13.70
C ILE A 98 8.07 -4.98 12.50
N GLU A 99 8.77 -5.11 11.36
CA GLU A 99 8.42 -4.54 10.06
C GLU A 99 6.95 -4.80 9.68
N SER A 100 6.31 -3.76 9.14
CA SER A 100 4.87 -3.65 8.91
C SER A 100 4.23 -4.85 8.22
N CYS A 101 3.20 -5.39 8.88
CA CYS A 101 1.83 -5.45 8.38
C CYS A 101 1.68 -5.57 6.85
N LYS A 102 1.61 -6.80 6.33
CA LYS A 102 0.89 -7.10 5.08
C LYS A 102 -0.60 -7.21 5.44
N PRO A 103 -1.49 -6.24 5.16
CA PRO A 103 -2.91 -6.55 5.11
C PRO A 103 -3.19 -7.27 3.77
N ALA A 104 -2.79 -8.53 3.69
CA ALA A 104 -3.12 -9.45 2.59
C ALA A 104 -3.94 -10.65 3.11
N SER A 105 -4.75 -10.44 4.16
CA SER A 105 -5.46 -11.52 4.85
C SER A 105 -6.81 -11.91 4.21
N TRP A 106 -7.09 -11.56 2.96
CA TRP A 106 -8.36 -11.91 2.31
C TRP A 106 -8.20 -12.21 0.82
N TYR A 107 -7.51 -13.30 0.49
CA TYR A 107 -7.84 -14.07 -0.69
C TYR A 107 -7.68 -15.56 -0.36
N PRO A 108 -8.76 -16.37 -0.36
CA PRO A 108 -8.58 -17.81 -0.46
C PRO A 108 -7.95 -18.10 -1.83
N LEU A 109 -6.83 -18.83 -1.81
CA LEU A 109 -6.14 -19.36 -3.00
C LEU A 109 -6.99 -20.39 -3.75
#